data_AF-A0A7W9X4I0-F1
#
_entry.id   AF-A0A7W9X4I0-F1
#
_cell.length_a   1.000
_cell.length_b   1.000
_cell.length_c   1.000
_cell.angle_alpha   90.00
_cell.angle_beta   90.00
_cell.angle_gamma   90.00
#
_symmetry.space_group_name_H-M   'P 1'
#
loop_
_entity.id
_entity.type
_entity.pdbx_description
1 polymer ?
#
loop_
_entity_poly.entity_id
_entity_poly.type
_entity_poly.pdbx_seq_one_letter_code
_entity_poly.pdbx_strand_id
1 'polypeptide(L)' 'MAIDVYLHIEGTEGMLLIDLVSLQFSKVKWKNSQQRIGGGEVGQTADGWDLSCNNSCA' A
#
# COMPACT_ATOMS: atom_id res chain seq x y z
N MET A 1 1.97 -6.87 11.62
CA MET A 1 1.34 -5.81 10.82
C MET A 1 0.87 -6.45 9.53
N ALA A 2 -0.42 -6.74 9.41
CA ALA A 2 -1.00 -7.19 8.15
C ALA A 2 -1.30 -5.94 7.33
N ILE A 3 -0.80 -5.90 6.10
CA ILE A 3 -1.21 -4.90 5.12
C ILE A 3 -2.31 -5.58 4.30
N ASP A 4 -3.57 -5.25 4.59
CA ASP A 4 -4.68 -5.65 3.72
C ASP A 4 -4.63 -4.76 2.47
N VAL A 5 -4.17 -5.34 1.35
CA VAL A 5 -4.16 -4.66 0.06
C VAL A 5 -5.54 -4.84 -0.57
N TYR A 6 -6.39 -3.82 -0.47
CA TYR A 6 -7.67 -3.78 -1.17
C TYR A 6 -7.44 -3.39 -2.62
N LEU A 7 -7.56 -4.35 -3.54
CA LEU A 7 -7.59 -4.09 -4.99
C LEU A 7 -9.03 -3.76 -5.40
N HIS A 8 -9.25 -2.56 -5.94
CA HIS A 8 -10.50 -2.21 -6.60
C HIS A 8 -10.42 -2.63 -8.07
N ILE A 9 -11.29 -3.54 -8.49
CA ILE A 9 -11.43 -3.95 -9.89
C ILE A 9 -12.75 -3.35 -10.40
N GLU A 10 -12.69 -2.48 -11.40
CA GLU A 10 -13.91 -1.94 -12.00
C GLU A 10 -14.56 -2.98 -12.92
N GLY A 11 -15.79 -3.38 -12.56
CA GLY A 11 -16.68 -4.23 -13.34
C GLY A 11 -17.82 -3.45 -14.00
N THR A 12 -18.55 -4.11 -14.90
CA THR A 12 -19.68 -3.53 -15.66
C THR A 12 -20.79 -3.02 -14.72
N GLU A 13 -21.44 -1.89 -15.09
CA GLU A 13 -22.37 -1.14 -14.22
C GLU A 13 -23.40 -2.02 -13.48
N GLY A 14 -23.45 -1.88 -12.15
CA GLY A 14 -24.51 -2.45 -11.30
C GLY A 14 -24.15 -3.70 -10.50
N MET A 15 -22.96 -4.29 -10.67
CA MET A 15 -22.50 -5.43 -9.86
C MET A 15 -21.07 -5.21 -9.35
N LEU A 16 -20.89 -5.12 -8.03
CA LEU A 16 -19.56 -5.18 -7.41
C LEU A 16 -19.10 -6.63 -7.40
N LEU A 17 -18.21 -7.00 -8.32
CA LEU A 17 -17.46 -8.25 -8.27
C LEU A 17 -16.24 -8.03 -7.35
N ILE A 18 -16.16 -8.79 -6.26
CA ILE A 18 -15.06 -8.72 -5.29
C ILE A 18 -14.23 -9.98 -5.42
N ASP A 19 -12.99 -9.85 -5.91
CA ASP A 19 -12.01 -10.93 -5.92
C ASP A 19 -10.97 -10.71 -4.82
N LEU A 20 -10.60 -11.81 -4.15
CA LEU A 20 -9.56 -11.83 -3.12
C LEU A 20 -8.26 -12.33 -3.75
N VAL A 21 -7.27 -11.44 -3.88
CA VAL A 21 -5.93 -11.78 -4.38
C VAL A 21 -4.92 -11.60 -3.26
N SER A 22 -4.08 -12.62 -3.03
CA SER A 22 -2.98 -12.56 -2.07
C SER A 22 -1.65 -12.38 -2.79
N LEU A 23 -0.80 -11.48 -2.27
CA LEU A 23 0.54 -11.21 -2.79
C LEU A 23 1.58 -11.70 -1.79
N GLN A 24 2.61 -12.39 -2.29
CA GLN A 24 3.80 -12.73 -1.52
C GLN A 24 5.01 -11.98 -2.08
N PHE A 25 5.79 -11.36 -1.20
CA PHE A 25 6.96 -10.58 -1.55
C PHE A 25 8.03 -10.73 -0.46
N SER A 26 9.30 -10.63 -0.83
CA SER A 26 10.43 -10.64 0.11
C SER A 26 10.78 -9.24 0.62
N LYS A 27 10.24 -8.20 0.00
CA LYS A 27 10.55 -6.81 0.35
C LYS A 27 9.32 -5.93 0.18
N VAL A 28 9.11 -5.02 1.13
CA VAL A 28 8.04 -4.03 1.08
C VAL A 28 8.60 -2.64 1.36
N LYS A 29 8.11 -1.64 0.63
CA LYS A 29 8.36 -0.22 0.90
C LYS A 29 7.01 0.47 0.95
N TRP A 30 6.77 1.29 1.96
CA TRP A 30 5.55 2.09 2.09
C TRP A 30 5.89 3.56 2.22
N LYS A 31 4.97 4.40 1.71
CA LYS A 31 5.07 5.85 1.77
C LYS A 31 3.72 6.40 2.17
N ASN A 32 3.70 7.21 3.22
CA ASN A 32 2.54 7.93 3.67
C ASN A 32 2.76 9.41 3.36
N SER A 33 2.08 9.89 2.32
CA SER A 33 2.06 11.31 1.97
C SER A 33 1.36 12.10 3.08
N GLN A 34 1.99 13.16 3.55
CA GLN A 34 1.42 14.08 4.51
C GLN A 34 0.80 15.26 3.77
N GLN A 35 -0.43 15.63 4.15
CA GLN A 35 -1.16 16.72 3.52
C GLN A 35 -1.34 17.88 4.51
N ARG A 36 -1.26 19.12 4.01
CA ARG A 36 -1.60 20.31 4.81
C ARG A 36 -3.11 20.42 5.00
N ILE A 37 -3.53 21.16 6.02
CA ILE A 37 -4.95 21.47 6.27
C ILE A 37 -5.61 22.15 5.05
N GLY A 38 -4.87 23.02 4.35
CA GLY A 38 -5.34 23.68 3.12
C GLY A 38 -5.26 22.82 1.86
N GLY A 39 -4.97 21.52 1.99
CA GLY A 39 -4.62 20.66 0.86
C GLY A 39 -3.16 20.83 0.41
N GLY A 40 -2.76 20.02 -0.57
CA GLY A 40 -1.38 19.95 -1.04
C GLY A 40 -0.44 19.14 -0.14
N GLU A 41 0.59 18.55 -0.76
CA GLU A 41 1.59 17.75 -0.09
C GLU A 41 2.53 18.63 0.76
N VAL A 42 2.82 18.19 1.99
CA VAL A 42 3.80 18.85 2.88
C VAL A 42 5.08 18.02 3.04
N GLY A 43 5.00 16.73 2.75
CA GLY A 43 6.09 15.79 2.87
C GLY A 43 5.57 14.36 2.89
N GLN A 44 6.42 13.44 3.31
CA GLN A 44 6.06 12.03 3.40
C GLN A 44 6.84 11.33 4.50
N THR A 45 6.23 10.32 5.12
CA THR A 45 6.95 9.32 5.91
C THR A 45 7.15 8.10 5.03
N ALA A 46 8.39 7.69 4.81
CA ALA A 46 8.73 6.53 4.01
C ALA A 46 9.54 5.54 4.84
N ASP A 47 9.23 4.25 4.71
CA ASP A 47 9.95 3.17 5.37
C ASP A 47 9.76 1.87 4.59
N GLY A 48 10.42 0.79 5.00
CA GLY A 48 10.27 -0.51 4.38
C GLY A 48 10.98 -1.62 5.12
N TRP A 49 10.61 -2.85 4.78
CA TRP A 49 11.19 -4.06 5.35
C TRP A 49 11.63 -5.05 4.29
N ASP A 50 12.82 -5.62 4.46
CA ASP A 50 13.37 -6.69 3.64
C ASP A 50 13.39 -7.99 4.45
N LEU A 51 12.47 -8.90 4.15
CA LEU A 51 12.33 -10.21 4.77
C LEU A 51 13.50 -11.14 4.40
N SER A 52 14.13 -10.93 3.24
CA SER A 52 15.25 -11.77 2.80
C SER A 52 16.51 -11.55 3.64
N CYS A 53 16.68 -10.33 4.16
CA CYS A 53 17.81 -9.93 5.00
C CYS A 53 17.42 -9.70 6.47
N ASN A 54 16.13 -9.83 6.80
CA ASN A 54 15.54 -9.50 8.11
C ASN A 54 16.00 -8.12 8.63
N ASN A 55 15.92 -7.11 7.78
CA ASN A 55 16.37 -5.76 8.10
C ASN A 55 15.50 -4.70 7.41
N SER A 56 15.65 -3.44 7.81
CA SER A 56 15.00 -2.32 7.14
C SER A 56 15.47 -2.16 5.69
N CYS A 57 14.57 -1.67 4.85
CA CYS A 57 14.87 -1.33 3.46
C CYS A 57 15.72 -0.06 3.40
N ALA A 58 16.97 -0.16 2.94
CA ALA A 58 17.67 0.99 2.37
C ALA A 58 17.01 1.43 1.03
#